data_AF-A0A971TH22-F1
#
_entry.id   AF-A0A971TH22-F1
#
_cell.length_a   1.000
_cell.length_b   1.000
_cell.length_c   1.000
_cell.angle_alpha   90.00
_cell.angle_beta   90.00
_cell.angle_gamma   90.00
#
_symmetry.space_group_name_H-M   'P 1'
#
loop_
_entity.id
_entity.type
_entity.pdbx_description
1 polymer ?
#
loop_
_entity_poly.entity_id
_entity_poly.type
_entity_poly.pdbx_seq_one_letter_code
_entity_poly.pdbx_strand_id
1 'polypeptide(L)' 'MAKGQVTIPKDIRDKLKLTEGERVTFICQGDYAIVMNSAIYAMKTLQKEMQGKFEAVGLNSDDDINDLVKEIRQEIEEI' A
#
# COMPACT_ATOMS: atom_id res chain seq x y z
N MET A 1 21.33 -8.57 -25.29
CA MET A 1 21.79 -8.25 -23.92
C MET A 1 20.59 -8.31 -22.99
N ALA A 2 20.62 -9.13 -21.94
CA ALA A 2 19.55 -9.16 -20.95
C ALA A 2 19.53 -7.80 -20.23
N LYS A 3 18.41 -7.08 -20.28
CA LYS A 3 18.28 -5.70 -19.75
C LYS A 3 18.18 -5.66 -18.20
N GLY A 4 18.86 -6.58 -17.51
CA GLY A 4 18.71 -6.74 -16.06
C GLY A 4 17.32 -7.21 -15.62
N GLN A 5 16.65 -8.02 -16.45
CA GLN A 5 15.32 -8.55 -16.14
C GLN A 5 15.41 -9.66 -15.08
N VAL A 6 14.56 -9.56 -14.06
CA VAL A 6 14.37 -10.61 -13.04
C VAL A 6 13.00 -11.25 -13.26
N THR A 7 12.96 -12.58 -13.39
CA THR A 7 11.71 -13.33 -13.56
C THR A 7 11.18 -13.79 -12.21
N ILE A 8 9.91 -13.48 -11.93
CA ILE A 8 9.20 -13.92 -10.73
C ILE A 8 8.22 -15.04 -11.13
N PRO A 9 8.25 -16.22 -10.47
CA PRO A 9 7.29 -17.30 -10.68
C PRO A 9 5.82 -16.86 -10.52
N LYS A 10 4.89 -17.50 -11.25
CA LYS A 10 3.48 -17.10 -11.28
C LYS A 10 2.82 -17.17 -9.89
N ASP A 11 3.05 -18.24 -9.17
CA ASP A 11 2.54 -18.46 -7.81
C ASP A 11 2.98 -17.36 -6.82
N ILE A 12 4.21 -16.84 -6.96
CA ILE A 12 4.70 -15.72 -6.16
C ILE A 12 4.02 -14.41 -6.57
N ARG A 13 3.84 -14.15 -7.87
CA ARG A 13 3.11 -12.96 -8.34
C ARG A 13 1.67 -12.95 -7.82
N ASP A 14 1.00 -14.09 -7.85
CA ASP A 14 -0.39 -14.23 -7.38
C ASP A 14 -0.49 -13.95 -5.88
N LYS A 15 0.45 -14.44 -5.06
CA LYS A 15 0.53 -14.12 -3.63
C LYS A 15 0.78 -12.64 -3.34
N LEU A 16 1.58 -11.99 -4.18
CA LEU A 16 1.84 -10.54 -4.11
C LEU A 16 0.72 -9.70 -4.73
N LYS A 17 -0.29 -10.35 -5.34
CA LYS A 17 -1.37 -9.72 -6.11
C LYS A 17 -0.83 -8.77 -7.18
N LEU A 18 0.16 -9.23 -7.94
CA LEU A 18 0.79 -8.45 -9.01
C LEU A 18 0.22 -8.83 -10.37
N THR A 19 -0.25 -7.83 -11.12
CA THR A 19 -0.67 -7.97 -12.52
C THR A 19 0.29 -7.22 -13.46
N GLU A 20 0.18 -7.47 -14.77
CA GLU A 20 1.03 -6.77 -15.74
C GLU A 20 0.75 -5.26 -15.72
N GLY A 21 1.80 -4.45 -15.67
CA GLY A 21 1.70 -3.00 -15.58
C GLY A 21 1.53 -2.43 -14.16
N GLU A 22 1.39 -3.28 -13.15
CA GLU A 22 1.33 -2.81 -11.76
C GLU A 22 2.65 -2.29 -11.22
N ARG A 23 2.55 -1.30 -10.33
CA ARG A 23 3.70 -0.73 -9.63
C ARG A 23 4.08 -1.59 -8.43
N VAL A 24 5.38 -1.80 -8.27
CA VAL A 24 5.99 -2.51 -7.14
C VAL A 24 6.95 -1.61 -6.41
N THR A 25 7.03 -1.79 -5.09
CA THR A 25 8.01 -1.13 -4.24
C THR A 25 9.08 -2.14 -3.88
N PHE A 26 10.34 -1.75 -4.07
CA PHE A 26 11.51 -2.52 -3.64
C PHE A 26 12.09 -1.89 -2.37
N ILE A 27 12.26 -2.71 -1.34
CA ILE A 27 12.96 -2.33 -0.12
C ILE A 27 14.24 -3.16 -0.07
N CYS A 28 15.38 -2.50 -0.24
CA CYS A 28 16.70 -3.15 -0.18
C CYS A 28 17.23 -3.08 1.25
N GLN A 29 17.57 -4.23 1.83
CA GLN A 29 18.18 -4.35 3.14
C GLN A 29 19.36 -5.32 3.03
N GLY A 30 20.59 -4.79 3.09
CA GLY A 30 21.79 -5.60 2.85
C GLY A 30 21.75 -6.30 1.50
N ASP A 31 21.83 -7.63 1.53
CA ASP A 31 21.90 -8.50 0.34
C ASP A 31 20.54 -8.95 -0.20
N TYR A 32 19.43 -8.57 0.45
CA TYR A 32 18.09 -8.94 0.02
C TYR A 32 17.23 -7.73 -0.36
N ALA A 33 16.36 -7.94 -1.36
CA ALA A 33 15.34 -7.00 -1.76
C ALA A 33 13.95 -7.60 -1.50
N ILE A 34 13.10 -6.85 -0.79
CA ILE A 34 11.70 -7.22 -0.56
C ILE A 34 10.85 -6.51 -1.61
N VAL A 35 10.05 -7.30 -2.35
CA VAL A 35 9.11 -6.80 -3.35
C VAL A 35 7.72 -6.78 -2.75
N MET A 36 7.07 -5.63 -2.80
CA MET A 36 5.69 -5.45 -2.30
C MET A 36 4.84 -4.72 -3.33
N ASN A 37 3.55 -5.02 -3.36
CA ASN A 37 2.58 -4.18 -4.07
C ASN A 37 2.59 -2.78 -3.44
N SER A 38 2.79 -1.75 -4.27
CA SER A 38 2.98 -0.38 -3.79
C SER A 38 1.75 0.19 -3.08
N ALA A 39 0.55 -0.12 -3.55
CA ALA A 39 -0.69 0.36 -2.94
C ALA A 39 -0.87 -0.25 -1.54
N ILE A 40 -0.63 -1.56 -1.41
CA ILE A 40 -0.69 -2.24 -0.12
C ILE A 40 0.38 -1.70 0.84
N TYR A 41 1.59 -1.44 0.35
CA TYR A 41 2.66 -0.86 1.17
C TYR A 41 2.32 0.56 1.65
N ALA A 42 1.83 1.42 0.76
CA ALA A 42 1.41 2.77 1.11
C ALA A 42 0.30 2.75 2.17
N MET A 43 -0.74 1.92 1.97
CA MET A 43 -1.82 1.76 2.95
C MET A 43 -1.31 1.27 4.31
N LYS A 44 -0.41 0.27 4.34
CA LYS A 44 0.18 -0.22 5.59
C LYS A 44 1.03 0.84 6.29
N THR A 45 1.74 1.66 5.51
CA THR A 45 2.58 2.74 6.05
C THR A 45 1.70 3.83 6.64
N LEU A 46 0.66 4.25 5.92
CA LEU A 46 -0.36 5.17 6.42
C LEU A 46 -1.04 4.64 7.69
N GLN A 47 -1.49 3.38 7.69
CA GLN A 47 -2.08 2.74 8.86
C GLN A 47 -1.12 2.71 10.05
N LYS A 48 0.15 2.40 9.83
CA LYS A 48 1.19 2.38 10.88
C LYS A 48 1.46 3.78 11.44
N GLU A 49 1.49 4.80 10.60
CA GLU A 49 1.66 6.20 11.01
C GLU A 49 0.42 6.78 11.70
N MET A 50 -0.77 6.26 11.36
CA MET A 50 -2.01 6.58 12.03
C MET A 50 -2.22 5.77 13.33
N GLN A 51 -1.56 4.61 13.47
CA GLN A 51 -1.53 3.82 14.71
C GLN A 51 -0.86 4.66 15.81
N GLY A 52 -1.66 5.11 16.79
CA GLY A 52 -1.26 6.07 17.83
C GLY A 52 -1.76 7.51 17.61
N LYS A 53 -2.25 7.85 16.40
CA LYS A 53 -3.02 9.09 16.14
C LYS A 53 -4.53 8.87 16.21
N PHE A 54 -5.04 7.64 16.04
CA PHE A 54 -6.47 7.35 16.21
C PHE A 54 -7.00 7.76 17.60
N GLU A 55 -6.23 7.49 18.67
CA GLU A 55 -6.56 7.93 20.03
C GLU A 55 -6.49 9.46 20.20
N ALA A 56 -5.62 10.15 19.44
CA ALA A 56 -5.47 11.60 19.47
C ALA A 56 -6.47 12.36 18.58
N VAL A 57 -7.06 11.68 17.59
CA VAL A 57 -7.99 12.25 16.60
C VAL A 57 -9.45 11.82 16.89
N GLY A 58 -9.68 10.97 17.89
CA GLY A 58 -11.03 10.67 18.41
C GLY A 58 -11.84 9.68 17.58
N LEU A 59 -11.23 9.05 16.58
CA LEU A 59 -11.85 8.03 15.72
C LEU A 59 -11.86 6.69 16.49
N ASN A 60 -12.98 6.39 17.17
CA ASN A 60 -13.11 5.24 18.07
C ASN A 60 -14.06 4.16 17.54
N SER A 61 -14.70 4.39 16.40
CA SER A 61 -15.71 3.49 15.82
C SER A 61 -15.57 3.34 14.31
N ASP A 62 -16.13 2.25 13.79
CA ASP A 62 -16.20 1.98 12.35
C ASP A 62 -17.01 3.06 11.59
N ASP A 63 -17.93 3.75 12.27
CA ASP A 63 -18.70 4.86 11.71
C ASP A 63 -17.81 6.10 11.48
N ASP A 64 -16.90 6.40 12.39
CA ASP A 64 -15.95 7.51 12.24
C ASP A 64 -15.00 7.29 11.05
N ILE A 65 -14.65 6.03 10.79
CA ILE A 65 -13.85 5.64 9.61
C ILE A 65 -14.66 5.83 8.33
N ASN A 66 -15.94 5.48 8.32
CA ASN A 66 -16.81 5.65 7.16
C ASN A 66 -16.98 7.11 6.77
N ASP A 67 -17.08 8.01 7.74
CA ASP A 67 -17.24 9.44 7.47
C ASP A 67 -15.93 10.10 7.00
N LEU A 68 -14.77 9.70 7.55
CA LEU A 68 -13.47 10.12 7.00
C LEU A 68 -13.28 9.66 5.55
N VAL A 69 -13.68 8.43 5.23
CA VAL A 69 -13.57 7.88 3.87
C VAL A 69 -14.51 8.63 2.90
N LYS A 70 -15.68 9.09 3.36
CA LYS A 70 -16.58 9.91 2.54
C LYS A 70 -15.98 11.29 2.27
N GLU A 71 -15.43 11.96 3.28
CA GLU A 71 -14.78 13.27 3.11
C GLU A 71 -13.63 13.20 2.09
N ILE A 72 -12.72 12.22 2.24
CA ILE A 72 -11.60 12.05 1.31
C ILE A 72 -12.09 11.78 -0.13
N ARG A 73 -13.18 11.02 -0.30
CA ARG A 73 -13.75 10.77 -1.63
C ARG A 73 -14.34 12.03 -2.26
N GLN A 74 -15.01 12.87 -1.47
CA GLN A 74 -15.55 14.14 -1.97
C GLN A 74 -14.42 15.10 -2.37
N GLU A 75 -13.34 15.20 -1.57
CA GLU A 75 -12.18 16.03 -1.93
C GLU A 75 -11.47 15.56 -3.21
N ILE A 76 -11.43 14.25 -3.47
CA ILE A 76 -10.82 13.70 -4.69
C ILE A 76 -11.72 13.92 -5.92
N GLU A 77 -13.05 13.97 -5.75
CA GLU A 77 -14.01 14.22 -6.84
C GLU A 77 -14.18 15.71 -7.17
N GLU A 78 -13.77 16.63 -6.28
CA GLU A 78 -13.76 18.08 -6.51
C GLU A 78 -12.46 18.60 -7.16
N ILE A 79 -11.48 17.73 -7.44
CA ILE A 79 -10.25 18.03 -8.18
C ILE A 79 -10.34 17.49 -9.62
#